data_AF-A0A7S3C384-F1
#
_entry.id   AF-A0A7S3C384-F1
#
_cell.length_a   1.000
_cell.length_b   1.000
_cell.length_c   1.000
_cell.angle_alpha   90.00
_cell.angle_beta   90.00
_cell.angle_gamma   90.00
#
_symmetry.space_group_name_H-M   'P 1'
#
loop_
_entity.id
_entity.type
_entity.pdbx_description
1 polymer ?
#
loop_
_entity_poly.entity_id
_entity_poly.type
_entity_poly.pdbx_seq_one_letter_code
_entity_poly.pdbx_strand_id
1 'polypeptide(L)'
;PMWLVESLQKRGHLELQMPEFYGNAYRQALRADAPHLDLRAQSDYYFDIGIHLSQILPGQTQLKQQLLDGFSARFHGMIGASLNASNLIDSSTINQKLCLRERAISDGGRAAARDFSKWRAEKAKIEQSSLIRRKRSRANQNVNQANINRGS
;
A
#
# COMPACT_ATOMS: atom_id res chain seq x y z
N PRO A 1 -12.34 8.07 16.94
CA PRO A 1 -11.09 8.13 16.12
C PRO A 1 -9.89 7.62 16.95
N MET A 2 -8.95 6.91 16.33
CA MET A 2 -7.87 6.23 17.08
C MET A 2 -7.02 7.17 17.94
N TRP A 3 -6.71 8.38 17.45
CA TRP A 3 -5.92 9.37 18.18
C TRP A 3 -6.54 9.83 19.51
N LEU A 4 -7.88 9.81 19.61
CA LEU A 4 -8.59 10.20 20.83
C LEU A 4 -8.71 9.01 21.80
N VAL A 5 -8.95 7.82 21.25
CA VAL A 5 -9.18 6.58 22.02
C VAL A 5 -8.01 6.28 22.95
N GLU A 6 -6.78 6.44 22.49
CA GLU A 6 -5.58 6.18 23.30
C GLU A 6 -5.54 7.06 24.56
N SER A 7 -5.91 8.34 24.43
CA SER A 7 -5.88 9.29 25.54
C SER A 7 -6.98 9.02 26.58
N LEU A 8 -8.14 8.56 26.15
CA LEU A 8 -9.30 8.30 27.00
C LEU A 8 -9.21 6.93 27.68
N GLN A 9 -8.66 5.93 26.98
CA GLN A 9 -8.44 4.61 27.52
C GLN A 9 -7.40 4.61 28.65
N LYS A 10 -6.30 5.38 28.50
CA LYS A 10 -5.29 5.57 29.57
C LYS A 10 -5.89 6.16 30.86
N ARG A 11 -7.00 6.90 30.74
CA ARG A 11 -7.74 7.49 31.88
C ARG A 11 -8.85 6.59 32.42
N GLY A 12 -9.06 5.41 31.83
CA GLY A 12 -10.09 4.47 32.25
C GLY A 12 -11.53 4.90 31.94
N HIS A 13 -11.73 5.88 31.05
CA HIS A 13 -13.06 6.41 30.74
C HIS A 13 -13.81 5.65 29.65
N LEU A 14 -13.18 4.64 29.03
CA LEU A 14 -13.74 3.87 27.93
C LEU A 14 -13.47 2.38 28.10
N GLU A 15 -14.49 1.58 27.82
CA GLU A 15 -14.35 0.16 27.53
C GLU A 15 -14.30 -0.03 26.02
N LEU A 16 -13.25 -0.69 25.52
CA LEU A 16 -13.05 -0.87 24.09
C LEU A 16 -13.46 -2.25 23.65
N GLN A 17 -14.37 -2.30 22.69
CA GLN A 17 -14.75 -3.53 22.02
C GLN A 17 -13.97 -3.71 20.72
N MET A 18 -13.69 -4.97 20.41
CA MET A 18 -12.96 -5.31 19.20
C MET A 18 -13.86 -5.21 17.98
N PRO A 19 -13.43 -4.55 16.88
CA PRO A 19 -14.18 -4.55 15.65
C PRO A 19 -14.39 -5.95 15.09
N GLU A 20 -15.54 -6.18 14.43
CA GLU A 20 -15.96 -7.48 13.90
C GLU A 20 -14.94 -8.09 12.92
N PHE A 21 -14.29 -7.25 12.12
CA PHE A 21 -13.24 -7.66 11.18
C PHE A 21 -11.92 -8.09 11.84
N TYR A 22 -11.78 -7.95 13.17
CA TYR A 22 -10.73 -8.60 13.97
C TYR A 22 -11.27 -9.75 14.82
N GLY A 23 -12.51 -10.18 14.60
CA GLY A 23 -13.10 -11.33 15.28
C GLY A 23 -12.36 -12.63 14.99
N ASN A 24 -12.66 -13.66 15.78
CA ASN A 24 -12.00 -14.97 15.66
C ASN A 24 -12.19 -15.60 14.28
N ALA A 25 -13.36 -15.44 13.65
CA ALA A 25 -13.61 -15.96 12.31
C ALA A 25 -12.65 -15.36 11.27
N TYR A 26 -12.46 -14.03 11.30
CA TYR A 26 -11.58 -13.35 10.36
C TYR A 26 -10.10 -13.71 10.60
N ARG A 27 -9.70 -13.88 11.87
CA ARG A 27 -8.35 -14.36 12.23
C ARG A 27 -8.09 -15.79 11.76
N GLN A 28 -9.08 -16.68 11.88
CA GLN A 28 -8.98 -18.05 11.39
C GLN A 28 -8.88 -18.08 9.86
N ALA A 29 -9.69 -17.28 9.17
CA ALA A 29 -9.59 -17.13 7.72
C ALA A 29 -8.20 -16.59 7.31
N LEU A 30 -7.68 -15.59 8.03
CA LEU A 30 -6.34 -15.03 7.77
C LEU A 30 -5.24 -16.07 7.97
N ARG A 31 -5.39 -16.96 8.94
CA ARG A 31 -4.44 -18.06 9.18
C ARG A 31 -4.55 -19.17 8.13
N ALA A 32 -5.76 -19.45 7.63
CA ALA A 32 -6.02 -20.53 6.69
C ALA A 32 -5.59 -20.16 5.26
N ASP A 33 -6.01 -18.99 4.76
CA ASP A 33 -5.72 -18.53 3.40
C ASP A 33 -5.58 -17.00 3.36
N ALA A 34 -4.43 -16.52 3.84
CA ALA A 34 -4.14 -15.10 3.88
C ALA A 34 -4.18 -14.45 2.48
N PRO A 35 -3.59 -15.00 1.40
CA PRO A 35 -3.56 -14.36 0.08
C PRO A 35 -4.92 -14.10 -0.58
N HIS A 36 -5.94 -14.92 -0.30
CA HIS A 36 -7.23 -14.79 -0.98
C HIS A 36 -8.15 -13.72 -0.35
N LEU A 37 -7.92 -13.36 0.91
CA LEU A 37 -8.72 -12.39 1.65
C LEU A 37 -8.62 -10.98 1.07
N ASP A 38 -9.77 -10.34 0.95
CA ASP A 38 -9.86 -8.91 0.66
C ASP A 38 -9.80 -8.11 1.97
N LEU A 39 -8.58 -7.77 2.37
CA LEU A 39 -8.34 -6.92 3.55
C LEU A 39 -8.75 -5.48 3.29
N ARG A 40 -8.72 -5.05 2.03
CA ARG A 40 -9.01 -3.67 1.65
C ARG A 40 -10.49 -3.34 1.76
N ALA A 41 -11.36 -4.30 1.42
CA ALA A 41 -12.80 -4.15 1.60
C ALA A 41 -13.19 -3.85 3.07
N GLN A 42 -12.38 -4.32 4.03
CA GLN A 42 -12.60 -4.06 5.45
C GLN A 42 -11.90 -2.78 5.91
N SER A 43 -10.61 -2.63 5.61
CA SER A 43 -9.83 -1.44 5.97
C SER A 43 -8.55 -1.33 5.15
N ASP A 44 -8.31 -0.15 4.56
CA ASP A 44 -7.03 0.18 3.91
C ASP A 44 -5.83 0.12 4.88
N TYR A 45 -6.06 0.22 6.18
CA TYR A 45 -5.04 0.26 7.24
C TYR A 45 -5.12 -0.95 8.19
N TYR A 46 -5.59 -2.10 7.71
CA TYR A 46 -5.83 -3.31 8.52
C TYR A 46 -4.65 -3.70 9.43
N PHE A 47 -3.41 -3.72 8.93
CA PHE A 47 -2.27 -4.10 9.77
C PHE A 47 -1.89 -3.03 10.79
N ASP A 48 -1.88 -1.74 10.38
CA ASP A 48 -1.51 -0.64 11.26
C ASP A 48 -2.51 -0.50 12.43
N ILE A 49 -3.81 -0.55 12.12
CA ILE A 49 -4.88 -0.50 13.13
C ILE A 49 -4.79 -1.73 14.05
N GLY A 50 -4.52 -2.92 13.51
CA GLY A 50 -4.43 -4.15 14.30
C GLY A 50 -3.28 -4.09 15.31
N ILE A 51 -2.13 -3.52 14.92
CA ILE A 51 -1.00 -3.29 15.83
C ILE A 51 -1.40 -2.31 16.93
N HIS A 52 -2.06 -1.20 16.60
CA HIS A 52 -2.53 -0.24 17.60
C HIS A 52 -3.55 -0.86 18.57
N LEU A 53 -4.54 -1.61 18.05
CA LEU A 53 -5.53 -2.29 18.88
C LEU A 53 -4.88 -3.31 19.83
N SER A 54 -3.84 -4.02 19.40
CA SER A 54 -3.13 -4.96 20.25
C SER A 54 -2.34 -4.32 21.41
N GLN A 55 -2.05 -3.01 21.32
CA GLN A 55 -1.38 -2.25 22.39
C GLN A 55 -2.38 -1.68 23.39
N ILE A 56 -3.56 -1.32 22.88
CA ILE A 56 -4.62 -0.66 23.62
C ILE A 56 -5.48 -1.73 24.33
N LEU A 57 -5.94 -2.79 23.64
CA LEU A 57 -6.80 -3.80 24.26
C LEU A 57 -5.99 -4.82 25.10
N PRO A 58 -6.28 -4.98 26.40
CA PRO A 58 -5.65 -6.01 27.22
C PRO A 58 -6.05 -7.43 26.76
N GLY A 59 -5.14 -8.40 26.89
CA GLY A 59 -5.40 -9.81 26.57
C GLY A 59 -5.22 -10.23 25.10
N GLN A 60 -4.90 -9.31 24.19
CA GLN A 60 -4.71 -9.58 22.76
C GLN A 60 -3.24 -9.88 22.37
N THR A 61 -2.51 -10.62 23.21
CA THR A 61 -1.09 -10.93 22.97
C THR A 61 -0.86 -11.70 21.66
N GLN A 62 -1.80 -12.56 21.29
CA GLN A 62 -1.72 -13.38 20.06
C GLN A 62 -2.02 -12.59 18.78
N LEU A 63 -2.71 -11.44 18.88
CA LEU A 63 -3.10 -10.66 17.70
C LEU A 63 -1.89 -10.18 16.90
N LYS A 64 -0.83 -9.74 17.59
CA LYS A 64 0.42 -9.29 16.92
C LYS A 64 1.06 -10.40 16.09
N GLN A 65 1.12 -11.61 16.65
CA GLN A 65 1.69 -12.78 15.96
C GLN A 65 0.82 -13.18 14.77
N GLN A 66 -0.50 -13.25 14.94
CA GLN A 66 -1.44 -13.58 13.86
C GLN A 66 -1.37 -12.59 12.69
N LEU A 67 -1.24 -11.29 13.00
CA LEU A 67 -1.06 -10.25 11.99
C LEU A 67 0.27 -10.41 11.24
N LEU A 68 1.35 -10.73 11.96
CA LEU A 68 2.67 -10.96 11.37
C LEU A 68 2.66 -12.20 10.46
N ASP A 69 2.07 -13.30 10.90
CA ASP A 69 1.97 -14.55 10.14
C ASP A 69 1.16 -14.33 8.86
N GLY A 70 -0.01 -13.68 8.98
CA GLY A 70 -0.86 -13.33 7.84
C GLY A 70 -0.17 -12.39 6.85
N PHE A 71 0.55 -11.38 7.35
CA PHE A 71 1.33 -10.47 6.51
C PHE A 71 2.45 -11.22 5.77
N SER A 72 3.19 -12.08 6.48
CA SER A 72 4.31 -12.85 5.93
C SER A 72 3.85 -13.84 4.85
N ALA A 73 2.73 -14.52 5.07
CA ALA A 73 2.12 -15.42 4.10
C ALA A 73 1.74 -14.70 2.80
N ARG A 74 1.25 -13.46 2.89
CA ARG A 74 0.90 -12.62 1.72
C ARG A 74 2.12 -12.00 1.05
N PHE A 75 3.15 -11.68 1.84
CA PHE A 75 4.32 -10.94 1.40
C PHE A 75 5.05 -11.59 0.22
N HIS A 76 5.34 -12.88 0.30
CA HIS A 76 6.09 -13.58 -0.76
C HIS A 76 5.35 -13.61 -2.10
N GLY A 77 4.05 -13.91 -2.07
CA GLY A 77 3.22 -13.92 -3.28
C GLY A 77 3.11 -12.53 -3.90
N MET A 78 2.89 -11.51 -3.06
CA MET A 78 2.80 -10.11 -3.50
C MET A 78 4.13 -9.61 -4.10
N ILE A 79 5.26 -9.86 -3.44
CA ILE A 79 6.58 -9.46 -3.93
C ILE A 79 6.92 -10.20 -5.22
N GLY A 80 6.71 -11.52 -5.26
CA GLY A 80 6.91 -12.33 -6.46
C GLY A 80 6.10 -11.79 -7.63
N ALA A 81 4.82 -11.48 -7.40
CA ALA A 81 3.97 -10.86 -8.41
C ALA A 81 4.48 -9.46 -8.82
N SER A 82 4.93 -8.63 -7.88
CA SER A 82 5.43 -7.28 -8.18
C SER A 82 6.72 -7.27 -9.00
N LEU A 83 7.62 -8.22 -8.76
CA LEU A 83 8.91 -8.34 -9.44
C LEU A 83 8.77 -9.02 -10.81
N ASN A 84 7.82 -9.95 -10.94
CA ASN A 84 7.56 -10.68 -12.18
C ASN A 84 6.43 -10.07 -13.02
N ALA A 85 5.82 -8.96 -12.58
CA ALA A 85 4.81 -8.24 -13.33
C ALA A 85 5.41 -7.69 -14.62
N SER A 86 5.35 -8.49 -15.69
CA SER A 86 5.53 -8.00 -17.05
C SER A 86 4.29 -7.19 -17.44
N ASN A 87 4.42 -6.27 -18.40
CA ASN A 87 3.30 -5.47 -18.92
C ASN A 87 2.15 -6.32 -19.51
N LEU A 88 2.32 -7.65 -19.60
CA LEU A 88 1.38 -8.61 -20.14
C LEU A 88 0.44 -9.20 -19.08
N ILE A 89 0.79 -9.13 -17.80
CA ILE A 89 0.00 -9.73 -16.71
C ILE A 89 -0.84 -8.67 -16.02
N ASP A 90 -2.16 -8.79 -16.13
CA ASP A 90 -3.09 -7.94 -15.41
C ASP A 90 -2.99 -8.20 -13.90
N SER A 91 -2.34 -7.27 -13.20
CA SER A 91 -2.17 -7.31 -11.74
C SER A 91 -3.27 -6.53 -10.99
N SER A 92 -4.27 -5.99 -11.70
CA SER A 92 -5.31 -5.14 -11.13
C SER A 92 -6.11 -5.83 -10.03
N THR A 93 -6.46 -7.10 -10.24
CA THR A 93 -7.24 -7.93 -9.31
C THR A 93 -6.51 -8.19 -8.00
N ILE A 94 -5.20 -8.44 -8.06
CA ILE A 94 -4.35 -8.59 -6.87
C ILE A 94 -4.25 -7.25 -6.14
N ASN A 95 -3.98 -6.17 -6.87
CA ASN A 95 -3.85 -4.82 -6.29
C ASN A 95 -5.11 -4.32 -5.56
N GLN A 96 -6.29 -4.74 -6.02
CA GLN A 96 -7.56 -4.37 -5.42
C GLN A 96 -7.71 -4.93 -4.01
N LYS A 97 -7.15 -6.12 -3.71
CA LYS A 97 -7.26 -6.78 -2.41
C LYS A 97 -6.18 -6.38 -1.41
N LEU A 98 -5.16 -5.63 -1.85
CA LEU A 98 -4.04 -5.20 -1.01
C LEU A 98 -4.41 -3.97 -0.19
N CYS A 99 -4.03 -3.99 1.09
CA CYS A 99 -4.09 -2.82 1.96
C CYS A 99 -3.02 -1.78 1.55
N LEU A 100 -3.06 -0.58 2.15
CA LEU A 100 -2.20 0.54 1.78
C LEU A 100 -0.70 0.21 1.93
N ARG A 101 -0.32 -0.43 3.05
CA ARG A 101 1.08 -0.79 3.34
C ARG A 101 1.60 -1.84 2.36
N GLU A 102 0.80 -2.86 2.08
CA GLU A 102 1.11 -3.88 1.07
C GLU A 102 1.29 -3.24 -0.32
N ARG A 103 0.38 -2.34 -0.70
CA ARG A 103 0.46 -1.63 -1.98
C ARG A 103 1.74 -0.82 -2.12
N ALA A 104 2.14 -0.09 -1.07
CA ALA A 104 3.38 0.68 -1.09
C ALA A 104 4.61 -0.21 -1.35
N ILE A 105 4.66 -1.39 -0.75
CA ILE A 105 5.73 -2.37 -0.97
C ILE A 105 5.66 -2.93 -2.40
N SER A 106 4.48 -3.31 -2.88
CA SER A 106 4.27 -3.83 -4.23
C SER A 106 4.68 -2.81 -5.30
N ASP A 107 4.30 -1.54 -5.14
CA ASP A 107 4.64 -0.47 -6.06
C ASP A 107 6.15 -0.19 -6.08
N GLY A 108 6.80 -0.26 -4.90
CA GLY A 108 8.25 -0.22 -4.80
C GLY A 108 8.94 -1.36 -5.54
N GLY A 109 8.44 -2.58 -5.38
CA GLY A 109 8.92 -3.76 -6.11
C GLY A 109 8.78 -3.62 -7.63
N ARG A 110 7.63 -3.14 -8.12
CA ARG A 110 7.40 -2.87 -9.55
C ARG A 110 8.29 -1.76 -10.09
N ALA A 111 8.51 -0.70 -9.31
CA ALA A 111 9.44 0.36 -9.71
C ALA A 111 10.85 -0.21 -9.88
N ALA A 112 11.34 -0.96 -8.89
CA ALA A 112 12.66 -1.60 -8.95
C ALA A 112 12.80 -2.58 -10.13
N ALA A 113 11.80 -3.43 -10.38
CA ALA A 113 11.82 -4.36 -11.50
C ALA A 113 11.83 -3.65 -12.88
N ARG A 114 11.08 -2.55 -13.01
CA ARG A 114 11.09 -1.72 -14.22
C ARG A 114 12.44 -1.05 -14.42
N ASP A 115 13.01 -0.49 -13.36
CA ASP A 115 14.32 0.18 -13.44
C ASP A 115 15.43 -0.81 -13.75
N PHE A 116 15.38 -2.02 -13.18
CA PHE A 116 16.29 -3.10 -13.52
C PHE A 116 16.14 -3.57 -14.98
N SER A 117 14.91 -3.68 -15.48
CA SER A 117 14.64 -4.06 -16.87
C SER A 117 15.14 -3.00 -17.85
N LYS A 118 14.93 -1.71 -17.53
CA LYS A 118 15.48 -0.59 -18.29
C LYS A 118 17.00 -0.61 -18.30
N TRP A 119 17.62 -0.76 -17.13
CA TRP A 119 19.07 -0.88 -16.99
C TRP A 119 19.64 -2.03 -17.83
N ARG A 120 18.97 -3.17 -17.86
CA ARG A 120 19.38 -4.32 -18.68
C ARG A 120 19.23 -4.07 -20.18
N ALA A 121 18.17 -3.37 -20.60
CA ALA A 121 17.86 -3.13 -22.00
C ALA A 121 18.66 -1.97 -22.62
N GLU A 122 19.01 -0.96 -21.82
CA GLU A 122 19.73 0.22 -22.31
C GLU A 122 21.25 0.01 -22.33
N LYS A 123 21.86 0.25 -23.49
CA LYS A 123 23.27 0.65 -23.54
C LYS A 123 23.36 2.09 -23.03
N ALA A 124 23.72 2.26 -21.75
CA ALA A 124 24.10 3.53 -21.09
C ALA A 124 23.60 4.81 -21.79
N LYS A 125 22.29 5.07 -21.77
CA LYS A 125 21.70 6.29 -22.34
C LYS A 125 21.39 7.26 -21.21
N ILE A 126 21.95 8.46 -21.26
CA ILE A 126 21.69 9.50 -20.26
C ILE A 126 20.33 10.14 -20.56
N GLU A 127 19.31 9.81 -19.77
CA GLU A 127 18.00 10.47 -19.84
C GLU A 127 18.00 11.82 -19.09
N GLN A 128 17.17 12.76 -19.58
CA GLN A 128 16.98 14.05 -18.91
C GLN A 128 16.18 13.88 -17.62
N SER A 129 16.59 14.57 -16.55
CA SER A 129 15.88 14.50 -15.28
C SER A 129 14.43 14.97 -15.39
N SER A 130 13.57 14.43 -14.54
CA SER A 130 12.14 14.79 -14.47
C SER A 130 11.92 16.29 -14.23
N LEU A 131 12.85 16.94 -13.52
CA LEU A 131 12.85 18.38 -13.28
C LEU A 131 13.02 19.19 -14.57
N ILE A 132 14.02 18.83 -15.38
CA ILE A 132 14.29 19.50 -16.67
C ILE A 132 13.12 19.27 -17.64
N ARG A 133 12.58 18.04 -17.66
CA ARG A 133 11.39 17.69 -18.47
C ARG A 133 10.17 18.54 -18.09
N ARG A 134 9.88 18.68 -16.79
CA ARG A 134 8.76 19.50 -16.28
C ARG A 134 8.95 20.99 -16.60
N LYS A 135 10.18 21.52 -16.46
CA LYS A 135 10.49 22.92 -16.78
C LYS A 135 10.19 23.23 -18.26
N ARG A 136 10.61 22.36 -19.18
CA ARG A 136 10.32 22.50 -20.62
C ARG A 136 8.83 22.39 -20.94
N SER A 137 8.12 21.44 -20.31
CA SER A 137 6.67 21.28 -20.50
C SER A 137 5.89 22.53 -20.09
N ARG A 138 6.24 23.14 -18.95
CA ARG A 138 5.63 24.41 -18.50
C ARG A 138 5.97 25.57 -19.44
N ALA A 139 7.21 25.65 -19.94
CA ALA A 139 7.59 26.66 -20.92
C ALA A 139 6.78 26.56 -22.23
N ASN A 140 6.54 25.35 -22.74
CA ASN A 140 5.70 25.14 -23.93
C ASN A 140 4.23 25.52 -23.70
N GLN A 141 3.67 25.28 -22.51
CA GLN A 141 2.30 25.70 -22.19
C GLN A 141 2.16 27.24 -22.19
N ASN A 142 3.15 27.95 -21.66
CA ASN A 142 3.15 29.41 -21.63
C ASN A 142 3.29 30.01 -23.05
N VAL A 143 4.09 29.41 -23.92
CA VAL A 143 4.22 29.83 -25.32
C VAL A 143 2.90 29.64 -26.07
N ASN A 144 2.20 28.53 -25.85
CA ASN A 144 0.90 28.29 -26.46
C ASN A 144 -0.17 29.28 -25.98
N GLN A 145 -0.22 29.60 -24.68
CA GLN A 145 -1.14 30.63 -24.17
C GLN A 145 -0.83 32.04 -24.71
N ALA A 146 0.45 32.40 -24.85
CA ALA A 146 0.85 33.69 -25.43
C ALA A 146 0.49 33.82 -26.92
N ASN A 147 0.55 32.72 -27.68
CA ASN A 147 0.10 32.71 -29.07
C ASN A 147 -1.43 32.78 -29.21
N ILE A 148 -2.18 32.14 -28.31
CA ILE A 148 -3.65 32.22 -28.29
C ILE A 148 -4.11 33.66 -27.99
N ASN A 149 -3.46 34.36 -27.06
CA ASN A 149 -3.80 35.74 -26.72
C ASN A 149 -3.39 36.80 -27.76
N ARG A 150 -2.56 36.43 -28.75
CA ARG A 150 -2.16 37.31 -29.86
C ARG A 150 -2.97 37.10 -31.14
N GLY A 151 -3.82 36.07 -31.17
CA GLY A 151 -4.68 35.72 -32.31
C GLY A 151 -6.14 36.15 -32.17
N SER A 152 -6.48 36.90 -31.11
CA SER A 152 -7.81 37.49 -30.86
C SER A 152 -7.77 39.01 -30.97
#